data_AF-A0A537TAB1-F1
#
_entry.id   AF-A0A537TAB1-F1
#
_cell.length_a   1.000
_cell.length_b   1.000
_cell.length_c   1.000
_cell.angle_alpha   90.00
_cell.angle_beta   90.00
_cell.angle_gamma   90.00
#
_symmetry.space_group_name_H-M   'P 1'
#
loop_
_entity.id
_entity.type
_entity.pdbx_description
1 polymer ?
#
loop_
_entity_poly.entity_id
_entity_poly.type
_entity_poly.pdbx_seq_one_letter_code
_entity_poly.pdbx_strand_id
1 'polypeptide(L)'
;MFTADQFRAKAAEFRALLTNMARSPNETREFRDLEQTYTTLAENEEWMAVHIDKTIQRRKNYDNRTALAEEEAQILKCLGAAVLMRWNTVPTKVQRELFDCASAIGDLQQATPLKGRIARFLHNHKNDQQKSD
;
A
#
# COMPACT_ATOMS: atom_id res chain seq x y z
N MET A 1 -5.49 12.33 23.49
CA MET A 1 -6.14 12.89 22.29
C MET A 1 -7.27 13.79 22.79
N PHE A 2 -7.34 15.03 22.33
CA PHE A 2 -8.44 15.93 22.73
C PHE A 2 -9.75 15.39 22.14
N THR A 3 -10.82 15.37 22.93
CA THR A 3 -12.15 15.01 22.43
C THR A 3 -12.80 16.19 21.72
N ALA A 4 -13.81 15.93 20.87
CA ALA A 4 -14.59 16.99 20.23
C ALA A 4 -15.13 18.01 21.25
N ASP A 5 -15.55 17.56 22.43
CA ASP A 5 -16.03 18.43 23.50
C ASP A 5 -14.92 19.31 24.10
N GLN A 6 -13.71 18.79 24.25
CA GLN A 6 -12.57 19.57 24.72
C GLN A 6 -12.14 20.63 23.69
N PHE A 7 -12.24 20.32 22.40
CA PHE A 7 -12.01 21.30 21.33
C PHE A 7 -13.10 22.37 21.26
N ARG A 8 -14.38 21.99 21.44
CA ARG A 8 -15.50 22.96 21.56
C ARG A 8 -15.35 23.86 22.78
N ALA A 9 -14.91 23.31 23.91
CA ALA A 9 -14.62 24.09 25.11
C ALA A 9 -13.52 25.13 24.85
N LYS A 10 -12.44 24.74 24.16
CA LYS A 10 -11.39 25.68 23.74
C LYS A 10 -11.85 26.75 22.77
N ALA A 11 -12.68 26.40 21.77
CA ALA A 11 -13.29 27.38 20.88
C ALA A 11 -14.16 28.38 21.67
N ALA A 12 -14.95 27.91 22.64
CA ALA A 12 -15.78 28.75 23.48
C ALA A 12 -14.96 29.69 24.39
N GLU A 13 -13.82 29.26 24.92
CA GLU A 13 -12.88 30.12 25.67
C GLU A 13 -12.39 31.29 24.79
N PHE A 14 -11.96 31.02 23.56
CA PHE A 14 -11.50 32.07 22.64
C PHE A 14 -12.62 33.01 22.18
N ARG A 15 -13.83 32.48 21.97
CA ARG A 15 -15.03 33.29 21.68
C ARG A 15 -15.41 34.21 22.85
N ALA A 16 -15.31 33.72 24.08
CA ALA A 16 -15.57 34.53 25.28
C ALA A 16 -14.51 35.63 25.45
N LEU A 17 -13.24 35.30 25.16
CA LEU A 17 -12.12 36.25 25.15
C LEU A 17 -12.30 37.38 24.13
N LEU A 18 -12.94 37.11 22.99
CA LEU A 18 -13.29 38.11 21.98
C LEU A 18 -14.42 39.06 22.44
N THR A 19 -15.34 38.57 23.28
CA THR A 19 -16.52 39.34 23.72
C THR A 19 -16.22 40.22 24.93
N ASN A 20 -15.35 39.77 25.83
CA ASN A 20 -15.17 40.38 27.16
C ASN A 20 -13.99 41.36 27.27
N MET A 21 -13.11 41.47 26.27
CA MET A 21 -11.86 42.22 26.39
C MET A 21 -11.65 43.17 25.20
N ALA A 22 -11.42 44.46 25.47
CA ALA A 22 -10.97 45.42 24.46
C ALA A 22 -9.52 45.09 24.07
N ARG A 23 -9.33 44.53 22.87
CA ARG A 23 -8.03 44.06 22.36
C ARG A 23 -7.60 44.85 21.13
N SER A 24 -6.32 44.78 20.81
CA SER A 24 -5.85 45.33 19.54
C SER A 24 -6.50 44.59 18.36
N PRO A 25 -6.61 45.23 17.18
CA PRO A 25 -7.14 44.57 15.99
C PRO A 25 -6.36 43.30 15.60
N ASN A 26 -5.05 43.26 15.88
CA ASN A 26 -4.21 42.09 15.59
C ASN A 26 -4.53 40.90 16.50
N GLU A 27 -4.59 41.14 17.81
CA GLU A 27 -4.95 40.09 18.77
C GLU A 27 -6.37 39.56 18.51
N THR A 28 -7.31 40.44 18.17
CA THR A 28 -8.68 40.06 17.82
C THR A 28 -8.73 39.10 16.62
N ARG A 29 -7.84 39.28 15.65
CA ARG A 29 -7.72 38.37 14.50
C ARG A 29 -7.17 37.01 14.93
N GLU A 30 -6.09 36.99 15.71
CA GLU A 30 -5.47 35.75 16.18
C GLU A 30 -6.42 34.89 17.02
N PHE A 31 -7.22 35.51 17.90
CA PHE A 31 -8.19 34.76 18.70
C PHE A 31 -9.36 34.22 17.88
N ARG A 32 -9.76 34.91 16.81
CA ARG A 32 -10.75 34.41 15.85
C ARG A 32 -10.21 33.22 15.05
N ASP A 33 -8.98 33.33 14.57
CA ASP A 33 -8.33 32.24 13.82
C ASP A 33 -8.19 30.99 14.70
N LEU A 34 -7.84 31.16 15.98
CA LEU A 34 -7.78 30.07 16.96
C LEU A 34 -9.17 29.47 17.25
N GLU A 35 -10.19 30.28 17.48
CA GLU A 35 -11.58 29.82 17.65
C GLU A 35 -12.03 28.92 16.47
N GLN A 36 -11.78 29.39 15.25
CA GLN A 36 -12.16 28.68 14.03
C GLN A 36 -11.37 27.38 13.87
N THR A 37 -10.08 27.40 14.19
CA THR A 37 -9.23 26.19 14.18
C THR A 37 -9.74 25.15 15.16
N TYR A 38 -10.04 25.54 16.40
CA TYR A 38 -10.56 24.61 17.41
C TYR A 38 -11.96 24.09 17.07
N THR A 39 -12.80 24.90 16.43
CA THR A 39 -14.11 24.45 15.93
C THR A 39 -13.95 23.40 14.83
N THR A 40 -13.05 23.65 13.86
CA THR A 40 -12.76 22.70 12.78
C THR A 40 -12.18 21.39 13.31
N LEU A 41 -11.30 21.45 14.32
CA LEU A 41 -10.75 20.25 14.97
C LEU A 41 -11.83 19.43 15.69
N ALA A 42 -12.81 20.09 16.32
CA ALA A 42 -13.93 19.39 16.94
C ALA A 42 -14.80 18.66 15.91
N GLU A 43 -15.11 19.32 14.79
CA GLU A 43 -15.88 18.74 13.69
C GLU A 43 -15.14 17.56 13.04
N ASN A 44 -13.84 17.70 12.84
CA ASN A 44 -12.99 16.62 12.33
C ASN A 44 -12.97 15.42 13.29
N GLU A 45 -12.86 15.66 14.59
CA GLU A 45 -12.85 14.60 15.60
C GLU A 45 -14.20 13.87 15.67
N GLU A 46 -15.31 14.61 15.60
CA GLU A 46 -16.67 14.03 15.57
C GLU A 46 -16.90 13.23 14.29
N TRP A 47 -16.47 13.76 13.14
CA TRP A 47 -16.52 13.06 11.86
C TRP A 47 -15.67 11.79 11.90
N MET A 48 -14.45 11.86 12.44
CA MET A 48 -13.60 10.69 12.62
C MET A 48 -14.28 9.67 13.53
N ALA A 49 -14.81 10.07 14.69
CA ALA A 49 -15.45 9.17 15.65
C ALA A 49 -16.59 8.34 15.01
N VAL A 50 -17.41 8.97 14.16
CA VAL A 50 -18.50 8.29 13.43
C VAL A 50 -17.96 7.37 12.31
N HIS A 51 -16.76 7.63 11.80
CA HIS A 51 -16.17 6.91 10.66
C HIS A 51 -14.92 6.06 10.99
N ILE A 52 -14.59 5.88 12.28
CA ILE A 52 -13.50 5.00 12.74
C ILE A 52 -13.68 3.59 12.21
N ASP A 53 -14.89 3.02 12.28
CA ASP A 53 -15.14 1.65 11.80
C ASP A 53 -14.86 1.52 10.29
N LYS A 54 -15.36 2.47 9.48
CA LYS A 54 -15.12 2.51 8.02
C LYS A 54 -13.65 2.69 7.67
N THR A 55 -12.93 3.55 8.40
CA THR A 55 -11.49 3.79 8.16
C THR A 55 -10.64 2.60 8.57
N ILE A 56 -10.98 1.91 9.67
CA ILE A 56 -10.32 0.67 10.10
C ILE A 56 -10.60 -0.47 9.12
N GLN A 57 -11.85 -0.65 8.68
CA GLN A 57 -12.21 -1.67 7.69
C GLN A 57 -11.47 -1.47 6.37
N ARG A 58 -11.38 -0.22 5.90
CA ARG A 58 -10.64 0.10 4.67
C ARG A 58 -9.16 -0.28 4.80
N ARG A 59 -8.50 0.05 5.92
CA ARG A 59 -7.10 -0.33 6.17
C ARG A 59 -6.91 -1.84 6.20
N LYS A 60 -7.76 -2.56 6.94
CA LYS A 60 -7.73 -4.04 6.99
C LYS A 60 -7.85 -4.68 5.60
N ASN A 61 -8.70 -4.13 4.73
CA ASN A 61 -8.86 -4.64 3.37
C ASN A 61 -7.62 -4.40 2.50
N TYR A 62 -6.92 -3.28 2.67
CA TYR A 62 -5.64 -3.07 1.97
C TYR A 62 -4.57 -4.02 2.47
N ASP A 63 -4.42 -4.17 3.79
CA ASP A 63 -3.43 -5.05 4.41
C ASP A 63 -3.67 -6.52 4.03
N ASN A 64 -4.94 -6.96 4.01
CA ASN A 64 -5.30 -8.30 3.55
C ASN A 64 -5.01 -8.50 2.06
N ARG A 65 -5.25 -7.49 1.22
CA ARG A 65 -4.96 -7.58 -0.22
C ARG A 65 -3.45 -7.63 -0.48
N THR A 66 -2.64 -6.90 0.28
CA THR A 66 -1.18 -6.96 0.18
C THR A 66 -0.66 -8.31 0.68
N ALA A 67 -1.16 -8.81 1.81
CA ALA A 67 -0.78 -10.12 2.34
C ALA A 67 -1.14 -11.25 1.36
N LEU A 68 -2.33 -11.18 0.75
CA LEU A 68 -2.77 -12.16 -0.25
C LEU A 68 -1.89 -12.11 -1.51
N ALA A 69 -1.49 -10.92 -1.97
CA ALA A 69 -0.57 -10.78 -3.10
C ALA A 69 0.84 -11.33 -2.78
N GLU A 70 1.32 -11.17 -1.55
CA GLU A 70 2.59 -11.74 -1.08
C GLU A 70 2.54 -13.26 -0.98
N GLU A 71 1.45 -13.81 -0.45
CA GLU A 71 1.19 -15.24 -0.38
C GLU A 71 1.12 -15.87 -1.77
N GLU A 72 0.35 -15.29 -2.69
CA GLU A 72 0.26 -15.73 -4.08
C GLU A 72 1.64 -15.68 -4.76
N ALA A 73 2.41 -14.61 -4.54
CA ALA A 73 3.78 -14.51 -5.07
C ALA A 73 4.70 -15.59 -4.49
N GLN A 74 4.54 -15.95 -3.21
CA GLN A 74 5.31 -17.01 -2.58
C GLN A 74 4.93 -18.39 -3.13
N ILE A 75 3.65 -18.67 -3.31
CA ILE A 75 3.15 -19.90 -3.93
C ILE A 75 3.71 -20.04 -5.35
N LEU A 76 3.64 -18.98 -6.16
CA LEU A 76 4.19 -18.97 -7.52
C LEU A 76 5.70 -19.15 -7.54
N LYS A 77 6.45 -18.59 -6.59
CA LYS A 77 7.90 -18.83 -6.44
C LYS A 77 8.19 -20.30 -6.15
N CYS A 78 7.47 -20.92 -5.21
CA CYS A 78 7.65 -22.33 -4.87
C CYS A 78 7.33 -23.25 -6.05
N LEU A 79 6.21 -23.00 -6.75
CA LEU A 79 5.82 -23.76 -7.95
C LEU A 79 6.84 -23.58 -9.07
N GLY A 80 7.28 -22.34 -9.32
CA GLY A 80 8.31 -22.04 -10.31
C GLY A 80 9.63 -22.74 -10.02
N ALA A 81 10.08 -22.74 -8.76
CA ALA A 81 11.28 -23.46 -8.33
C ALA A 81 11.15 -24.98 -8.57
N ALA A 82 10.01 -25.58 -8.22
CA ALA A 82 9.77 -27.01 -8.46
C ALA A 82 9.78 -27.37 -9.96
N VAL A 83 9.23 -26.51 -10.81
CA VAL A 83 9.29 -26.67 -12.28
C VAL A 83 10.73 -26.58 -12.79
N LEU A 84 11.52 -25.62 -12.28
CA LEU A 84 12.93 -25.46 -12.64
C LEU A 84 13.77 -26.67 -12.22
N MET A 85 13.54 -27.20 -11.01
CA MET A 85 14.22 -28.41 -10.52
C MET A 85 13.93 -29.65 -11.37
N ARG A 86 12.77 -29.67 -12.03
CA ARG A 86 12.37 -30.77 -12.92
C ARG A 86 12.54 -30.42 -14.40
N TRP A 87 13.12 -29.26 -14.72
CA TRP A 87 13.11 -28.71 -16.07
C TRP A 87 13.66 -29.69 -17.11
N ASN A 88 14.78 -30.36 -16.81
CA ASN A 88 15.41 -31.34 -17.71
C ASN A 88 14.61 -32.64 -17.91
N THR A 89 13.67 -32.94 -17.01
CA THR A 89 12.77 -34.10 -17.11
C THR A 89 11.50 -33.81 -17.91
N VAL A 90 11.25 -32.53 -18.22
CA VAL A 90 10.09 -32.08 -18.99
C VAL A 90 10.36 -32.28 -20.49
N PRO A 91 9.40 -32.84 -21.26
CA PRO A 91 9.54 -32.95 -22.71
C PRO A 91 9.80 -31.60 -23.37
N THR A 92 10.68 -31.58 -24.38
CA THR A 92 11.13 -30.35 -25.07
C THR A 92 9.99 -29.53 -25.69
N LYS A 93 8.90 -30.17 -26.10
CA LYS A 93 7.68 -29.48 -26.57
C LYS A 93 7.04 -28.64 -25.45
N VAL A 94 6.90 -29.23 -24.26
CA VAL A 94 6.31 -28.57 -23.08
C VAL A 94 7.23 -27.49 -22.53
N GLN A 95 8.55 -27.70 -22.54
CA GLN A 95 9.52 -26.65 -22.21
C GLN A 95 9.35 -25.41 -23.10
N ARG A 96 9.15 -25.62 -24.41
CA ARG A 96 8.99 -24.53 -25.38
C ARG A 96 7.68 -23.77 -25.18
N GLU A 97 6.58 -24.50 -24.98
CA GLU A 97 5.27 -23.90 -24.67
C GLU A 97 5.31 -23.10 -23.36
N LEU A 98 5.90 -23.63 -22.29
CA LEU A 98 6.05 -22.91 -21.02
C LEU A 98 6.91 -21.65 -21.19
N PHE A 99 7.97 -21.73 -21.97
CA PHE A 99 8.84 -20.58 -22.26
C PHE A 99 8.14 -19.49 -23.07
N ASP A 100 7.36 -19.87 -24.09
CA ASP A 100 6.61 -18.92 -24.91
C ASP A 100 5.48 -18.27 -24.11
N CYS A 101 4.76 -19.04 -23.26
CA CYS A 101 3.79 -18.50 -22.31
C CYS A 101 4.42 -17.53 -21.31
N ALA A 102 5.55 -17.89 -20.68
CA ALA A 102 6.25 -17.01 -19.74
C ALA A 102 6.78 -15.73 -20.42
N SER A 103 7.17 -15.83 -21.69
CA SER A 103 7.60 -14.67 -22.49
C SER A 103 6.44 -13.75 -22.89
N ALA A 104 5.23 -14.29 -23.05
CA ALA A 104 4.02 -13.53 -23.40
C ALA A 104 3.34 -12.86 -22.19
N ILE A 105 3.50 -13.42 -20.98
CA ILE A 105 2.95 -12.86 -19.73
C ILE A 105 3.65 -11.55 -19.32
N GLY A 106 4.93 -11.40 -19.68
CA GLY A 106 5.66 -10.15 -19.46
C GLY A 106 5.27 -9.10 -20.50
N ASP A 107 4.63 -8.05 -20.02
CA ASP A 107 4.03 -6.94 -20.77
C ASP A 107 4.80 -6.53 -22.06
N LEU A 108 4.02 -6.26 -23.11
CA LEU A 108 4.42 -6.08 -24.52
C LEU A 108 5.44 -4.97 -24.81
N GLN A 109 5.83 -4.16 -23.82
CA GLN A 109 6.84 -3.11 -23.97
C GLN A 109 8.28 -3.55 -23.67
N GLN A 110 8.49 -4.70 -23.02
CA GLN A 110 9.83 -5.21 -22.66
C GLN A 110 10.04 -6.70 -23.05
N ALA A 111 9.20 -7.22 -23.96
CA ALA A 111 9.17 -8.65 -24.31
C ALA A 111 10.52 -9.17 -24.87
N THR A 112 11.26 -8.36 -25.63
CA THR A 112 12.57 -8.74 -26.20
C THR A 112 13.66 -8.91 -25.12
N PRO A 113 13.87 -7.96 -24.19
CA PRO A 113 14.83 -8.15 -23.10
C PRO A 113 14.39 -9.21 -22.07
N LEU A 114 13.08 -9.37 -21.81
CA LEU A 114 12.61 -10.37 -20.86
C LEU A 114 12.84 -11.80 -21.37
N LYS A 115 12.49 -12.08 -22.62
CA LYS A 115 12.69 -13.39 -23.26
C LYS A 115 14.15 -13.83 -23.20
N GLY A 116 15.08 -12.91 -23.45
CA GLY A 116 16.53 -13.16 -23.34
C GLY A 116 16.99 -13.47 -21.91
N ARG A 117 16.45 -12.77 -20.90
CA ARG A 117 16.75 -13.06 -19.48
C ARG A 117 16.22 -14.42 -19.04
N ILE A 118 14.99 -14.77 -19.44
CA ILE A 118 14.40 -16.09 -19.14
C ILE A 118 15.23 -17.20 -19.80
N ALA A 119 15.62 -17.04 -21.06
CA ALA A 119 16.43 -18.03 -21.76
C ALA A 119 17.80 -18.26 -21.07
N ARG A 120 18.48 -17.18 -20.68
CA ARG A 120 19.76 -17.26 -19.95
C ARG A 120 19.60 -17.92 -18.58
N PHE A 121 18.53 -17.60 -17.86
CA PHE A 121 18.22 -18.17 -16.57
C PHE A 121 17.97 -19.69 -16.66
N LEU A 122 17.15 -20.14 -17.62
CA LEU A 122 16.91 -21.56 -17.87
C LEU A 122 18.19 -22.31 -18.30
N HIS A 123 19.06 -21.67 -19.07
CA HIS A 123 20.34 -22.26 -19.48
C HIS A 123 21.29 -22.48 -18.29
N ASN A 124 21.37 -21.52 -17.37
CA ASN A 124 22.19 -21.66 -16.16
C ASN A 124 21.67 -22.79 -15.26
N HIS A 125 20.35 -22.87 -15.04
CA HIS A 125 19.75 -23.93 -14.24
C HIS A 125 19.82 -25.31 -14.89
N LYS A 126 19.94 -25.40 -16.22
CA LYS A 126 20.23 -26.65 -16.92
C LYS A 126 21.65 -27.17 -16.62
N ASN A 127 22.63 -26.26 -16.53
CA ASN A 127 24.03 -26.61 -16.30
C ASN A 127 24.33 -26.92 -14.81
N ASP A 128 23.57 -26.35 -13.88
CA ASP A 128 23.76 -26.60 -12.44
C ASP A 128 23.33 -28.02 -12.03
N GLN A 129 22.29 -28.58 -12.66
CA GLN A 129 21.92 -30.00 -12.44
C GLN A 129 22.92 -30.99 -13.03
N GLN A 130 23.68 -30.62 -14.07
CA GLN A 130 24.71 -31.48 -14.66
C GLN A 130 26.02 -31.50 -13.86
N LYS A 131 26.19 -30.60 -12.88
CA LYS A 131 27.41 -30.48 -12.06
C LYS A 131 27.31 -31.15 -10.69
N SER A 132 26.20 -31.85 -10.41
CA SER A 132 25.93 -32.47 -9.10
C SER A 132 26.06 -34.00 -9.11
N ASP A 133 26.61 -34.59 -10.17
CA ASP A 133 27.11 -35.98 -10.22
C ASP A 133 28.62 -36.01 -9.95
#